data_AF-A0A7R9P3G4-F1
#
_entry.id   AF-A0A7R9P3G4-F1
#
_cell.length_a   1.000
_cell.length_b   1.000
_cell.length_c   1.000
_cell.angle_alpha   90.00
_cell.angle_beta   90.00
_cell.angle_gamma   90.00
#
_symmetry.space_group_name_H-M   'P 1'
#
loop_
_entity.id
_entity.type
_entity.pdbx_description
1 polymer ?
#
loop_
_entity_poly.entity_id
_entity_poly.type
_entity_poly.pdbx_seq_one_letter_code
_entity_poly.pdbx_strand_id
1 'polypeptide(L)'
;MKRKGIVARSQIETTDSSLTGLSAQCSAFVRRYDVNEDQCTSLLLSYTNAHSHSYPMLIGEHFDEDMKNQMALFLAQKYMVDFNSSHCTPLSPSLFRLPWDLASDLDYVKV
;
A
#
# COMPACT_ATOMS: atom_id res chain seq x y z
N MET A 1 -25.91 -55.17 -14.60
CA MET A 1 -26.78 -53.98 -14.61
C MET A 1 -25.94 -52.73 -14.42
N LYS A 2 -26.07 -51.74 -15.32
CA LYS A 2 -25.37 -50.44 -15.27
C LYS A 2 -26.11 -49.50 -14.31
N ARG A 3 -25.44 -48.93 -13.30
CA ARG A 3 -25.93 -47.74 -12.60
C ARG A 3 -25.26 -46.51 -13.21
N LYS A 4 -26.07 -45.68 -13.87
CA LYS A 4 -25.71 -44.34 -14.33
C LYS A 4 -25.62 -43.44 -13.11
N GLY A 5 -24.50 -42.73 -12.95
CA GLY A 5 -24.33 -41.63 -12.01
C GLY A 5 -23.56 -40.53 -12.71
N ILE A 6 -24.28 -39.70 -13.46
CA ILE A 6 -23.75 -38.45 -14.02
C ILE A 6 -23.74 -37.45 -12.87
N VAL A 7 -22.56 -37.11 -12.38
CA VAL A 7 -22.36 -35.87 -11.61
C VAL A 7 -21.66 -34.91 -12.54
N ALA A 8 -22.42 -33.93 -13.02
CA ALA A 8 -21.92 -32.82 -13.81
C ALA A 8 -20.93 -32.01 -12.95
N ARG A 9 -19.64 -32.26 -13.16
CA ARG A 9 -18.55 -31.39 -12.72
C ARG A 9 -18.36 -30.31 -13.79
N SER A 10 -19.04 -29.18 -13.67
CA SER A 10 -18.74 -27.97 -14.45
C SER A 10 -19.24 -26.71 -13.75
N GLN A 11 -18.87 -26.57 -12.47
CA GLN A 11 -18.95 -25.30 -11.74
C GLN A 11 -17.63 -25.11 -10.99
N ILE A 12 -16.52 -25.08 -11.72
CA ILE A 12 -15.26 -24.50 -11.23
C ILE A 12 -14.67 -23.70 -12.39
N GLU A 13 -15.45 -22.79 -12.95
CA GLU A 13 -14.91 -21.71 -13.77
C GLU A 13 -15.50 -20.42 -13.25
N THR A 14 -14.65 -19.42 -13.05
CA THR A 14 -14.94 -18.02 -12.69
C THR A 14 -15.18 -17.66 -11.21
N THR A 15 -14.12 -17.64 -10.39
CA THR A 15 -14.05 -16.73 -9.23
C THR A 15 -12.68 -16.06 -9.03
N ASP A 16 -11.82 -16.02 -10.06
CA ASP A 16 -10.50 -15.35 -9.95
C ASP A 16 -10.52 -13.92 -10.54
N SER A 17 -11.55 -13.58 -11.33
CA SER A 17 -11.61 -12.34 -12.11
C SER A 17 -11.98 -11.08 -11.31
N SER A 18 -12.50 -11.20 -10.09
CA SER A 18 -12.94 -10.01 -9.31
C SER A 18 -11.87 -9.46 -8.36
N LEU A 19 -10.86 -10.25 -7.96
CA LEU A 19 -9.85 -9.81 -6.99
C LEU A 19 -8.67 -9.11 -7.65
N THR A 20 -8.31 -9.53 -8.87
CA THR A 20 -7.30 -8.85 -9.70
C THR A 20 -7.72 -7.43 -10.10
N GLY A 21 -9.03 -7.15 -10.13
CA GLY A 21 -9.53 -5.81 -10.42
C GLY A 21 -9.28 -4.79 -9.31
N LEU A 22 -9.18 -5.21 -8.04
CA LEU A 22 -9.02 -4.29 -6.91
C LEU A 22 -7.57 -3.86 -6.71
N SER A 23 -6.62 -4.80 -6.80
CA SER A 23 -5.18 -4.46 -6.74
C SER A 23 -4.78 -3.60 -7.96
N ALA A 24 -5.33 -3.89 -9.13
CA ALA A 24 -5.18 -3.04 -10.32
C ALA A 24 -5.78 -1.64 -10.10
N GLN A 25 -6.94 -1.53 -9.45
CA GLN A 25 -7.56 -0.24 -9.10
C GLN A 25 -6.73 0.58 -8.09
N CYS A 26 -6.16 -0.05 -7.05
CA CYS A 26 -5.25 0.63 -6.12
C CYS A 26 -4.03 1.19 -6.86
N SER A 27 -3.45 0.41 -7.78
CA SER A 27 -2.33 0.88 -8.61
C SER A 27 -2.73 2.02 -9.56
N ALA A 28 -3.96 1.98 -10.10
CA ALA A 28 -4.48 3.04 -10.96
C ALA A 28 -4.77 4.32 -10.17
N PHE A 29 -5.18 4.20 -8.91
CA PHE A 29 -5.39 5.32 -8.01
C PHE A 29 -4.06 6.02 -7.69
N VAL A 30 -3.01 5.29 -7.31
CA VAL A 30 -1.67 5.88 -7.09
C VAL A 30 -1.15 6.55 -8.35
N ARG A 31 -1.33 5.93 -9.53
CA ARG A 31 -0.97 6.51 -10.83
C ARG A 31 -1.74 7.77 -11.18
N ARG A 32 -2.99 7.91 -10.73
CA ARG A 32 -3.81 9.10 -11.02
C ARG A 32 -3.28 10.36 -10.33
N TYR A 33 -2.71 10.21 -9.13
CA TYR A 33 -2.20 11.33 -8.35
C TYR A 33 -0.73 11.67 -8.63
N ASP A 34 -0.06 10.91 -9.51
CA ASP A 34 1.33 11.09 -9.91
C ASP A 34 2.23 11.44 -8.72
N VAL A 35 2.23 10.54 -7.72
CA VAL A 35 2.90 10.78 -6.44
C VAL A 35 4.39 10.94 -6.67
N ASN A 36 4.90 12.16 -6.47
CA ASN A 36 6.32 12.45 -6.56
C ASN A 36 7.01 12.09 -5.24
N GLU A 37 7.60 10.89 -5.19
CA GLU A 37 8.25 10.36 -3.99
C GLU A 37 9.38 11.27 -3.47
N ASP A 38 10.17 11.88 -4.35
CA ASP A 38 11.29 12.77 -3.98
C ASP A 38 10.79 14.06 -3.30
N GLN A 39 9.72 14.64 -3.84
CA GLN A 39 9.08 15.83 -3.25
C GLN A 39 8.44 15.50 -1.91
N CYS A 40 7.69 14.41 -1.81
CA CYS A 40 7.09 13.99 -0.54
C CYS A 40 8.16 13.71 0.52
N THR A 41 9.25 13.03 0.16
CA THR A 41 10.37 12.75 1.07
C THR A 41 11.05 14.04 1.54
N SER A 42 11.31 14.97 0.63
CA SER A 42 11.93 16.26 0.95
C SER A 42 11.07 17.11 1.88
N LEU A 43 9.75 17.17 1.63
CA LEU A 43 8.80 17.89 2.48
C LEU A 43 8.68 17.28 3.87
N LEU A 44 8.59 15.96 3.94
CA LEU A 44 8.51 15.21 5.18
C LEU A 44 9.78 15.42 6.01
N LEU A 45 10.95 15.38 5.39
CA LEU A 45 12.23 15.67 6.04
C LEU A 45 12.32 17.11 6.55
N SER A 46 11.92 18.08 5.73
CA SER A 46 11.88 19.48 6.16
C SER A 46 10.97 19.66 7.36
N TYR A 47 9.83 18.97 7.38
CA TYR A 47 8.89 19.02 8.50
C TYR A 47 9.47 18.39 9.76
N THR A 48 10.10 17.21 9.67
CA THR A 48 10.67 16.51 10.83
C THR A 48 11.99 17.10 11.33
N ASN A 49 12.68 17.90 10.52
CA ASN A 49 13.81 18.71 11.00
C ASN A 49 13.32 19.95 11.75
N ALA A 50 12.22 20.56 11.30
CA ALA A 50 11.64 21.74 11.94
C ALA A 50 10.80 21.38 13.18
N HIS A 51 10.16 20.22 13.18
CA HIS A 51 9.29 19.69 14.23
C HIS A 51 9.83 18.36 14.70
N SER A 52 9.76 18.05 15.99
CA SER A 52 10.17 16.74 16.50
C SER A 52 9.39 15.59 15.85
N HIS A 53 10.02 14.43 15.75
CA HIS A 53 9.40 13.16 15.32
C HIS A 53 8.36 12.60 16.33
N SER A 54 7.91 13.42 17.28
CA SER A 54 6.98 13.03 18.32
C SER A 54 5.54 13.07 17.81
N TYR A 55 4.78 12.02 18.09
CA TYR A 55 3.34 12.02 17.86
C TYR A 55 2.64 13.00 18.83
N PRO A 56 1.61 13.75 18.39
CA PRO A 56 1.05 13.82 17.04
C PRO A 56 1.86 14.76 16.11
N MET A 57 2.09 14.30 14.88
CA MET A 57 2.66 15.15 13.82
C MET A 57 1.52 15.84 13.06
N LEU A 58 1.56 17.17 12.97
CA LEU A 58 0.59 18.00 12.23
C LEU A 58 0.99 18.17 10.75
N ILE A 59 1.58 17.12 10.18
CA ILE A 59 2.01 17.17 8.79
C ILE A 59 0.79 17.29 7.86
N GLY A 60 0.88 18.21 6.91
CA GLY A 60 -0.21 18.50 5.98
C GLY A 60 -1.24 19.52 6.46
N GLU A 61 -1.03 20.17 7.61
CA GLU A 61 -1.89 21.28 8.05
C GLU A 61 -1.89 22.46 7.06
N HIS A 62 -0.73 22.71 6.42
CA HIS A 62 -0.56 23.79 5.44
C HIS A 62 -0.46 23.29 4.00
N PHE A 63 -0.82 22.03 3.73
CA PHE A 63 -0.77 21.50 2.37
C PHE A 63 -2.07 21.81 1.64
N ASP A 64 -1.94 22.09 0.34
CA ASP A 64 -3.09 22.09 -0.55
C ASP A 64 -3.68 20.69 -0.70
N GLU A 65 -4.94 20.58 -1.13
CA GLU A 65 -5.64 19.29 -1.19
C GLU A 65 -4.89 18.25 -2.03
N ASP A 66 -4.33 18.66 -3.17
CA ASP A 66 -3.57 17.77 -4.06
C ASP A 66 -2.28 17.26 -3.40
N MET A 67 -1.54 18.16 -2.75
CA MET A 67 -0.30 17.81 -2.03
C MET A 67 -0.60 16.90 -0.83
N LYS A 68 -1.72 17.13 -0.14
CA LYS A 68 -2.19 16.29 0.97
C LYS A 68 -2.54 14.89 0.48
N ASN A 69 -3.21 14.77 -0.66
CA ASN A 69 -3.53 13.49 -1.29
C ASN A 69 -2.26 12.72 -1.70
N GLN A 70 -1.29 13.41 -2.32
CA GLN A 70 0.00 12.82 -2.68
C GLN A 70 0.76 12.34 -1.45
N MET A 71 0.87 13.17 -0.41
CA MET A 71 1.55 12.81 0.85
C MET A 71 0.86 11.62 1.54
N ALA A 72 -0.48 11.61 1.61
CA ALA A 72 -1.22 10.52 2.22
C ALA A 72 -1.00 9.20 1.46
N LEU A 73 -0.99 9.22 0.13
CA LEU A 73 -0.71 8.06 -0.70
C LEU A 73 0.74 7.57 -0.56
N PHE A 74 1.69 8.50 -0.53
CA PHE A 74 3.10 8.20 -0.30
C PHE A 74 3.30 7.47 1.04
N LEU A 75 2.73 8.00 2.13
CA LEU A 75 2.81 7.40 3.46
C LEU A 75 2.11 6.03 3.49
N ALA A 76 0.93 5.91 2.87
CA ALA A 76 0.22 4.63 2.78
C ALA A 76 1.08 3.58 2.06
N GLN A 77 1.76 3.93 0.97
CA GLN A 77 2.64 3.02 0.24
C GLN A 77 3.87 2.59 1.04
N LYS A 78 4.42 3.47 1.89
CA LYS A 78 5.58 3.16 2.75
C LYS A 78 5.20 2.30 3.96
N TYR A 79 4.08 2.59 4.60
CA TYR A 79 3.67 1.93 5.85
C TYR A 79 2.73 0.73 5.68
N MET A 80 2.01 0.64 4.56
CA MET A 80 1.01 -0.40 4.31
C MET A 80 1.51 -1.36 3.24
N VAL A 81 1.30 -2.65 3.48
CA VAL A 81 1.58 -3.72 2.50
C VAL A 81 0.26 -4.38 2.15
N ASP A 82 -0.03 -4.48 0.86
CA ASP A 82 -1.22 -5.20 0.41
C ASP A 82 -1.06 -6.70 0.69
N PHE A 83 -2.08 -7.31 1.28
CA PHE A 83 -2.14 -8.73 1.55
C PHE A 83 -3.54 -9.23 1.24
N ASN A 84 -3.63 -10.10 0.23
CA ASN A 84 -4.86 -10.78 -0.10
C ASN A 84 -5.19 -11.83 0.98
N SER A 85 -5.91 -11.39 2.00
CA SER A 85 -6.33 -12.25 3.10
C SER A 85 -7.40 -13.24 2.63
N SER A 86 -7.24 -14.52 3.00
CA SER A 86 -8.26 -15.54 2.79
C SER A 86 -8.74 -16.08 4.15
N HIS A 87 -10.00 -16.52 4.23
CA HIS A 87 -10.57 -17.06 5.47
C HIS A 87 -9.64 -18.12 6.07
N CYS A 88 -9.24 -17.92 7.32
CA CYS A 88 -8.47 -18.87 8.12
C CYS A 88 -7.01 -19.13 7.65
N THR A 89 -6.36 -18.20 6.93
CA THR A 89 -4.89 -18.21 6.78
C THR A 89 -4.24 -17.21 7.74
N PRO A 90 -3.33 -17.65 8.63
CA PRO A 90 -2.58 -16.73 9.46
C PRO A 90 -1.68 -15.85 8.59
N LEU A 91 -1.57 -14.57 8.95
CA LEU A 91 -0.69 -13.62 8.26
C LEU A 91 0.77 -14.12 8.35
N SER A 92 1.43 -14.25 7.19
CA SER A 92 2.80 -14.76 7.15
C SER A 92 3.74 -13.86 7.97
N PRO A 93 4.60 -14.42 8.84
CA PRO A 93 5.64 -13.66 9.55
C PRO A 93 6.52 -12.81 8.62
N SER A 94 6.69 -13.25 7.37
CA SER A 94 7.48 -12.54 6.35
C SER A 94 6.88 -11.19 5.91
N LEU A 95 5.61 -10.93 6.24
CA LEU A 95 4.94 -9.67 5.89
C LEU A 95 5.13 -8.60 6.96
N PHE A 96 5.57 -8.98 8.16
CA PHE A 96 5.92 -8.02 9.20
C PHE A 96 7.27 -7.40 8.84
N ARG A 97 7.22 -6.10 8.52
CA ARG A 97 8.40 -5.29 8.26
C ARG A 97 8.71 -4.44 9.48
N LEU A 98 9.98 -4.10 9.65
CA LEU A 98 10.34 -3.08 10.63
C LEU A 98 9.69 -1.75 10.23
N PRO A 99 9.35 -0.88 11.20
CA PRO A 99 8.84 0.45 10.91
C PRO A 99 9.79 1.16 9.93
N TRP A 100 9.22 1.78 8.90
CA TRP A 100 10.01 2.60 7.99
C TRP A 100 10.60 3.78 8.76
N ASP A 101 11.92 3.96 8.63
CA ASP A 101 12.66 5.06 9.23
C ASP A 101 13.07 6.05 8.15
N LEU A 102 12.65 7.30 8.33
CA LEU A 102 12.98 8.41 7.45
C LEU A 102 14.48 8.63 7.33
N ALA A 103 15.25 8.38 8.39
CA ALA A 103 16.70 8.53 8.36
C ALA A 103 17.36 7.45 7.48
N SER A 104 16.78 6.24 7.45
CA SER A 104 17.36 5.11 6.72
C SER A 104 17.29 5.23 5.20
N ASP A 105 16.27 5.93 4.66
CA ASP A 105 16.16 6.20 3.22
C ASP A 105 17.16 7.29 2.75
N LEU A 106 17.71 8.12 3.66
CA LEU A 106 18.65 9.20 3.33
C LEU A 106 20.10 8.74 3.23
N ASP A 107 20.47 7.67 3.94
CA ASP A 107 21.81 7.07 3.85
C ASP A 107 22.10 6.42 2.48
N TYR A 108 21.07 6.24 1.64
CA TYR A 108 21.21 5.69 0.29
C TYR A 108 21.55 6.74 -0.78
N VAL A 109 21.52 8.04 -0.45
CA VAL A 109 22.06 9.10 -1.33
C VAL A 109 23.57 9.22 -1.09
N LYS A 110 24.32 8.22 -1.57
CA LYS A 110 25.78 8.27 -1.59
C LYS A 110 26.23 9.18 -2.74
N VAL A 111 26.86 10.30 -2.36
CA VAL A 111 27.64 11.20 -3.23
C VAL A 111 28.78 10.46 -3.93
#